data_AF-A0A2N2PXV1-F1
#
_entry.id   AF-A0A2N2PXV1-F1
#
_cell.length_a   1.000
_cell.length_b   1.000
_cell.length_c   1.000
_cell.angle_alpha   90.00
_cell.angle_beta   90.00
_cell.angle_gamma   90.00
#
_symmetry.space_group_name_H-M   'P 1'
#
loop_
_entity.id
_entity.type
_entity.pdbx_description
1 polymer ?
#
loop_
_entity_poly.entity_id
_entity_poly.type
_entity_poly.pdbx_seq_one_letter_code
_entity_poly.pdbx_strand_id
1 'polypeptide(L)' 'MCMFCAAVPTVATLGLAARAEQQRKVKEATARGEPCPRTVVSAGKATAAALVAIVAVAAVYHTHVSSV' A
#
# COMPACT_ATOMS: atom_id res chain seq x y z
N MET A 1 -3.43 19.33 11.99
CA MET A 1 -2.98 18.25 11.09
C MET A 1 -3.01 16.95 11.87
N CYS A 2 -3.78 15.97 11.45
CA CYS A 2 -3.87 14.67 12.15
C CYS A 2 -2.79 13.71 11.64
N MET A 3 -2.40 12.72 12.46
CA MET A 3 -1.41 11.70 12.07
C MET A 3 -1.79 10.96 10.77
N PHE A 4 -3.09 10.87 10.46
CA PHE A 4 -3.59 10.28 9.23
C PHE A 4 -3.20 11.07 7.97
N CYS A 5 -3.06 12.39 8.05
CA CYS A 5 -2.61 13.23 6.93
C CYS A 5 -1.17 12.90 6.49
N ALA A 6 -0.33 12.40 7.41
CA ALA A 6 1.02 11.93 7.08
C ALA A 6 1.03 10.45 6.69
N ALA A 7 0.23 9.62 7.36
CA ALA A 7 0.19 8.17 7.11
C ALA A 7 -0.29 7.81 5.69
N VAL A 8 -1.30 8.50 5.16
CA VAL A 8 -1.82 8.25 3.81
C VAL A 8 -0.77 8.45 2.71
N PRO A 9 -0.09 9.60 2.58
CA PRO A 9 0.95 9.79 1.57
C PRO A 9 2.17 8.86 1.79
N THR A 10 2.54 8.55 3.03
CA THR A 10 3.62 7.60 3.32
C THR A 10 3.28 6.18 2.85
N VAL A 11 2.07 5.69 3.13
CA VAL A 11 1.65 4.35 2.67
C VAL A 11 1.49 4.31 1.16
N ALA A 12 0.97 5.38 0.55
CA ALA A 12 0.86 5.47 -0.91
C ALA A 12 2.24 5.43 -1.59
N THR A 13 3.23 6.18 -1.08
CA THR A 13 4.60 6.20 -1.64
C THR A 13 5.30 4.84 -1.48
N LEU A 14 5.21 4.22 -0.30
CA LEU A 14 5.72 2.86 -0.06
C LEU A 14 5.07 1.83 -0.98
N GLY A 15 3.75 1.89 -1.16
CA GLY A 15 3.03 0.99 -2.06
C GLY A 15 3.42 1.14 -3.52
N LEU A 16 3.70 2.37 -3.96
CA LEU A 16 4.17 2.65 -5.32
C LEU A 16 5.58 2.07 -5.54
N ALA A 17 6.49 2.27 -4.58
CA ALA A 17 7.85 1.72 -4.63
C ALA A 17 7.83 0.18 -4.66
N ALA A 18 7.03 -0.44 -3.78
CA ALA A 18 6.87 -1.89 -3.73
C ALA A 18 6.31 -2.46 -5.04
N ARG A 19 5.34 -1.77 -5.67
CA ARG A 19 4.78 -2.18 -6.96
C ARG A 19 5.81 -2.06 -8.08
N ALA A 20 6.61 -0.99 -8.10
CA ALA A 20 7.69 -0.82 -9.08
C ALA A 20 8.75 -1.91 -8.93
N GLU A 21 9.13 -2.25 -7.71
CA GLU A 21 10.09 -3.32 -7.44
C GLU A 21 9.55 -4.70 -7.85
N GLN A 22 8.26 -4.97 -7.58
CA GLN A 22 7.60 -6.19 -8.02
C GLN A 22 7.59 -6.32 -9.56
N GLN A 23 7.36 -5.21 -10.28
CA GLN A 23 7.47 -5.18 -11.74
C GLN A 23 8.91 -5.37 -12.24
N ARG A 24 9.91 -4.80 -11.57
CA ARG A 24 11.33 -5.01 -11.92
C ARG A 24 11.70 -6.48 -11.78
N LYS A 25 11.35 -7.12 -10.66
CA LYS A 25 11.61 -8.54 -10.41
C LYS A 25 10.97 -9.45 -11.47
N VAL A 26 9.75 -9.12 -11.91
CA VAL A 26 9.09 -9.85 -13.01
C VAL A 26 9.84 -9.66 -14.34
N LYS A 27 10.24 -8.43 -14.66
CA LYS A 27 11.03 -8.15 -15.88
C LYS A 27 12.39 -8.84 -15.86
N GLU A 28 13.06 -8.85 -14.72
CA GLU A 28 14.37 -9.51 -14.53
C GLU A 28 14.26 -11.04 -14.65
N ALA A 29 13.25 -11.65 -14.03
CA ALA A 29 12.99 -13.09 -14.18
C ALA A 29 12.69 -13.45 -15.64
N THR A 30 11.90 -12.63 -16.33
CA THR A 30 11.61 -12.81 -17.76
C THR A 30 12.89 -12.70 -18.61
N ALA A 31 13.77 -11.75 -18.32
CA ALA A 31 15.03 -11.57 -19.04
C ALA A 31 16.03 -12.72 -18.81
N ARG A 32 15.98 -13.38 -17.64
CA ARG A 32 16.80 -14.56 -17.33
C ARG A 32 16.20 -15.88 -17.83
N GLY A 33 14.97 -15.88 -18.34
CA GLY A 33 14.25 -17.10 -18.69
C GLY A 33 13.77 -17.91 -17.49
N GLU A 34 13.76 -17.32 -16.29
CA GLU A 34 13.25 -17.94 -15.06
C GLU A 34 11.74 -17.76 -14.94
N PRO A 35 11.05 -18.68 -14.25
CA PRO A 35 9.62 -18.53 -13.97
C PRO A 35 9.38 -17.25 -13.18
N CYS A 36 8.34 -16.50 -13.56
CA CYS A 36 7.97 -15.26 -12.88
C CYS A 36 7.77 -15.51 -11.37
N PRO A 37 8.29 -14.62 -10.50
CA PRO A 37 8.10 -14.76 -9.06
C PRO A 37 6.60 -14.77 -8.74
N ARG A 38 6.14 -15.88 -8.17
CA ARG A 38 4.74 -16.12 -7.84
C ARG A 38 4.37 -15.30 -6.60
N THR A 39 3.99 -14.04 -6.80
CA THR A 39 3.54 -13.19 -5.69
C THR A 39 2.14 -13.59 -5.24
N VAL A 40 2.04 -14.12 -4.01
CA VAL A 40 0.78 -14.54 -3.35
C VAL A 40 -0.15 -13.34 -3.13
N VAL A 41 0.41 -12.15 -2.90
CA VAL A 41 -0.33 -10.90 -2.76
C VAL A 41 0.37 -9.83 -3.61
N SER A 42 -0.37 -9.11 -4.45
CA SER A 42 0.21 -7.99 -5.18
C SER A 42 0.39 -6.80 -4.25
N ALA A 43 1.52 -6.08 -4.38
CA ALA A 43 1.77 -4.86 -3.63
C ALA A 43 0.61 -3.86 -3.77
N GLY A 44 -0.03 -3.81 -4.94
CA GLY A 44 -1.22 -2.97 -5.16
C GLY A 44 -2.41 -3.36 -4.28
N LYS A 45 -2.69 -4.66 -4.13
CA LYS A 45 -3.77 -5.14 -3.24
C LYS A 45 -3.47 -4.86 -1.77
N ALA A 46 -2.22 -5.10 -1.34
CA ALA A 46 -1.80 -4.83 0.03
C ALA A 46 -1.87 -3.33 0.37
N THR A 47 -1.42 -2.48 -0.55
CA THR A 47 -1.48 -1.02 -0.38
C THR A 47 -2.92 -0.52 -0.31
N ALA A 48 -3.80 -1.01 -1.19
CA ALA A 48 -5.22 -0.65 -1.17
C ALA A 48 -5.88 -1.05 0.17
N ALA A 49 -5.61 -2.26 0.66
CA ALA A 49 -6.14 -2.70 1.96
C ALA A 49 -5.64 -1.83 3.11
N ALA A 50 -4.35 -1.47 3.12
CA ALA A 50 -3.77 -0.59 4.13
C ALA A 50 -4.40 0.81 4.10
N LEU A 51 -4.61 1.38 2.90
CA LEU A 51 -5.26 2.68 2.75
C LEU A 51 -6.72 2.65 3.23
N VAL A 52 -7.47 1.60 2.90
CA VAL A 52 -8.86 1.44 3.39
C VAL A 52 -8.90 1.34 4.92
N ALA A 53 -7.98 0.59 5.53
CA ALA A 53 -7.89 0.50 6.98
C ALA A 53 -7.58 1.86 7.62
N ILE A 54 -6.63 2.62 7.07
CA ILE A 54 -6.26 3.95 7.55
C ILE A 54 -7.45 4.91 7.45
N VAL A 55 -8.17 4.90 6.32
CA VAL A 55 -9.36 5.74 6.13
C VAL A 55 -10.47 5.35 7.09
N ALA A 56 -10.72 4.06 7.31
CA ALA A 56 -11.73 3.60 8.26
C ALA A 56 -11.41 4.04 9.70
N VAL A 57 -10.16 3.86 10.13
CA VAL A 57 -9.70 4.30 11.46
C VAL A 57 -9.76 5.83 11.58
N ALA A 58 -9.37 6.57 10.53
CA ALA A 58 -9.48 8.02 10.51
C ALA A 58 -10.93 8.49 10.63
N ALA A 59 -11.86 7.84 9.91
CA ALA A 59 -13.28 8.16 9.97
C ALA A 59 -13.84 7.92 11.38
N VAL A 60 -13.54 6.77 12.00
CA VAL A 60 -13.93 6.48 13.39
C VAL A 60 -13.32 7.51 14.36
N TYR A 61 -12.04 7.83 14.21
CA TYR A 61 -11.37 8.82 15.04
C TYR A 61 -12.05 10.19 14.94
N HIS A 62 -12.35 10.65 13.73
CA HIS A 62 -13.01 11.94 13.51
C HIS A 62 -14.49 11.94 13.89
N THR A 63 -15.21 10.83 13.87
CA THR A 63 -16.62 10.77 14.32
C THR A 63 -16.77 10.62 15.83
N HIS A 64 -15.88 9.88 16.50
CA HIS A 64 -15.93 9.69 17.96
C HIS A 64 -15.22 10.78 18.76
N VAL A 65 -14.12 11.35 18.26
CA VAL A 65 -13.36 12.39 18.98
C VAL A 65 -13.98 13.77 18.77
N SER A 66 -14.73 14.00 17.69
CA SER A 66 -15.43 15.28 17.47
C SER A 66 -16.75 15.40 18.26
N SER A 67 -17.16 14.38 19.01
CA SER A 67 -18.36 14.41 19.87
C SER A 67 -18.05 14.64 21.36
N VAL A 68 -16.83 15.06 21.70
CA VAL A 68 -16.40 15.47 23.05
C VAL A 68 -15.99 16.93 23.02
#